data_AF-A0A162FDZ6-F1
#
_entry.id   AF-A0A162FDZ6-F1
#
_cell.length_a   1.000
_cell.length_b   1.000
_cell.length_c   1.000
_cell.angle_alpha   90.00
_cell.angle_beta   90.00
_cell.angle_gamma   90.00
#
_symmetry.space_group_name_H-M   'P 1'
#
loop_
_entity.id
_entity.type
_entity.pdbx_description
1 polymer ?
#
loop_
_entity_poly.entity_id
_entity_poly.type
_entity_poly.pdbx_seq_one_letter_code
_entity_poly.pdbx_strand_id
1 'polypeptide(L)' 'MTSTKLYKNNQTVVPSEIRKKFDLKPDDIIEWSINLNGKPELEFRKKSTLKDILGKVTAKEPINSVKLQKKIERGENI' A
#
# COMPACT_ATOMS: atom_id res chain seq x y z
N MET A 1 -17.27 0.27 -21.42
CA MET A 1 -17.47 1.49 -20.61
C MET A 1 -18.40 1.08 -19.50
N THR A 2 -17.97 1.20 -18.24
CA THR A 2 -18.69 0.61 -17.11
C THR A 2 -19.05 1.73 -16.15
N SER A 3 -20.34 1.87 -15.85
CA SER A 3 -20.88 2.92 -14.99
C SER A 3 -21.51 2.31 -13.75
N THR A 4 -21.44 3.06 -12.65
CA THR A 4 -22.07 2.70 -11.38
C THR A 4 -22.88 3.86 -10.88
N LYS A 5 -23.97 3.54 -10.18
CA LYS A 5 -24.82 4.54 -9.57
C LYS A 5 -24.21 5.03 -8.25
N LEU A 6 -24.30 6.33 -7.99
CA LEU A 6 -24.06 6.89 -6.67
C LEU A 6 -25.30 6.65 -5.81
N TYR A 7 -25.14 5.92 -4.72
CA TYR A 7 -26.19 5.60 -3.76
C TYR A 7 -26.25 6.65 -2.65
N LYS A 8 -27.20 6.47 -1.71
CA LYS A 8 -27.30 7.29 -0.51
C LYS A 8 -25.96 7.34 0.22
N ASN A 9 -25.70 8.46 0.91
CA ASN A 9 -24.44 8.72 1.62
C ASN A 9 -23.19 8.73 0.72
N ASN A 10 -23.35 9.07 -0.57
CA ASN A 10 -22.26 9.21 -1.54
C ASN A 10 -21.43 7.94 -1.73
N GLN A 11 -22.07 6.76 -1.59
CA GLN A 11 -21.41 5.47 -1.78
C GLN A 11 -21.55 4.99 -3.21
N THR A 12 -20.49 4.38 -3.76
CA THR A 12 -20.54 3.68 -5.06
C THR A 12 -19.91 2.32 -4.93
N VAL A 13 -20.32 1.40 -5.81
CA VAL A 13 -19.70 0.09 -5.94
C VAL A 13 -18.55 0.16 -6.94
N VAL A 14 -17.52 -0.66 -6.75
CA VAL A 14 -16.49 -0.86 -7.78
C VAL A 14 -16.94 -2.02 -8.68
N PRO A 15 -17.05 -1.82 -10.00
CA PRO A 15 -17.48 -2.87 -10.93
C PRO A 15 -16.59 -4.11 -10.85
N SER A 16 -17.17 -5.27 -11.15
CA SER A 16 -16.46 -6.56 -11.13
C SER A 16 -15.25 -6.57 -12.07
N GLU A 17 -15.35 -5.94 -13.25
CA GLU A 17 -14.26 -5.81 -14.22
C GLU A 17 -13.05 -5.09 -13.63
N ILE A 18 -13.28 -3.95 -12.95
CA ILE A 18 -12.23 -3.17 -12.30
C ILE A 18 -11.65 -3.93 -11.10
N ARG A 19 -12.52 -4.52 -10.26
CA ARG A 19 -12.08 -5.34 -9.11
C ARG A 19 -11.16 -6.47 -9.53
N LYS A 20 -11.50 -7.20 -10.60
CA LYS A 20 -10.68 -8.31 -11.12
C LYS A 20 -9.38 -7.81 -11.75
N LYS A 21 -9.44 -6.73 -12.52
CA LYS A 21 -8.26 -6.17 -13.21
C LYS A 21 -7.18 -5.71 -12.22
N PHE A 22 -7.58 -5.14 -11.09
CA PHE A 22 -6.67 -4.62 -10.08
C PHE A 22 -6.52 -5.52 -8.84
N ASP A 23 -7.13 -6.71 -8.85
CA ASP A 23 -7.16 -7.65 -7.70
C ASP A 23 -7.52 -6.94 -6.38
N LEU A 24 -8.61 -6.17 -6.43
CA LEU A 24 -9.09 -5.41 -5.28
C LEU A 24 -9.76 -6.32 -4.26
N LYS A 25 -9.36 -6.17 -3.01
CA LYS A 25 -9.86 -6.93 -1.87
C LYS A 25 -10.70 -6.03 -0.94
N PRO A 26 -11.53 -6.61 -0.08
CA PRO A 26 -12.08 -5.87 1.06
C PRO A 26 -10.95 -5.16 1.82
N ASP A 27 -11.22 -3.96 2.31
CA ASP A 27 -10.28 -3.07 3.03
C ASP A 27 -9.16 -2.42 2.20
N ASP A 28 -9.10 -2.63 0.88
CA ASP A 28 -8.26 -1.82 0.00
C ASP A 28 -8.75 -0.36 -0.05
N ILE A 29 -7.79 0.57 -0.13
CA ILE A 29 -8.08 2.01 -0.11
C ILE A 29 -8.19 2.52 -1.55
N ILE A 30 -9.22 3.32 -1.80
CA ILE A 30 -9.41 4.03 -3.06
C ILE A 30 -9.09 5.50 -2.83
N GLU A 31 -8.00 5.98 -3.39
CA GLU A 31 -7.59 7.37 -3.34
C GLU A 31 -8.15 8.12 -4.55
N TRP A 32 -8.68 9.32 -4.32
CA TRP A 32 -9.29 10.16 -5.35
C TRP A 32 -8.41 11.40 -5.51
N SER A 33 -8.01 11.69 -6.74
CA SER A 33 -7.24 12.89 -7.10
C SER A 33 -7.90 13.60 -8.29
N ILE A 34 -7.51 14.86 -8.52
CA ILE A 34 -7.93 15.61 -9.71
C ILE A 34 -6.71 15.77 -10.60
N ASN A 35 -6.80 15.28 -11.84
CA ASN A 35 -5.71 15.39 -12.79
C ASN A 35 -5.62 16.80 -13.39
N LEU A 36 -4.57 17.04 -14.19
CA LEU A 36 -4.33 18.33 -14.86
C LEU A 36 -5.47 18.77 -15.79
N ASN A 37 -6.32 17.82 -16.23
CA ASN A 37 -7.49 18.10 -17.07
C ASN A 37 -8.77 18.36 -16.25
N GLY A 38 -8.65 18.47 -14.93
CA GLY A 38 -9.79 18.69 -14.02
C GLY A 38 -10.69 17.47 -13.85
N LYS A 39 -10.25 16.28 -14.26
CA LYS A 39 -11.03 15.04 -14.16
C LYS A 39 -10.65 14.26 -12.91
N PRO A 40 -11.61 13.60 -12.24
CA PRO A 40 -11.31 12.71 -11.13
C PRO A 40 -10.55 11.48 -11.64
N GLU A 41 -9.47 11.16 -10.95
CA GLU A 41 -8.69 9.94 -11.10
C GLU A 41 -8.75 9.11 -9.81
N LEU A 42 -8.72 7.79 -9.98
CA LEU A 42 -8.77 6.83 -8.89
C LEU A 42 -7.48 6.03 -8.87
N GLU A 43 -6.85 6.00 -7.70
CA GLU A 43 -5.72 5.14 -7.42
C GLU A 43 -6.12 4.08 -6.38
N PHE A 44 -5.73 2.83 -6.65
CA PHE A 44 -5.99 1.72 -5.76
C PHE A 44 -4.75 1.40 -4.95
N ARG A 45 -4.80 1.68 -3.65
CA ARG A 45 -3.70 1.40 -2.73
C ARG A 45 -4.00 0.16 -1.92
N LYS A 46 -3.18 -0.88 -2.11
CA LYS A 46 -3.16 -2.05 -1.23
C LYS A 46 -2.65 -1.61 0.14
N LYS A 47 -3.34 -2.02 1.20
CA LYS A 47 -2.87 -1.80 2.57
C LYS A 47 -1.60 -2.63 2.78
N SER A 48 -0.43 -2.01 2.70
CA SER A 48 0.84 -2.68 3.02
C SER A 48 0.76 -3.22 4.44
N THR A 49 0.74 -4.54 4.59
CA THR A 49 0.86 -5.14 5.92
C THR A 49 2.33 -5.10 6.34
N LEU A 50 2.62 -5.06 7.65
CA LEU A 50 4.00 -5.13 8.17
C LEU A 50 4.77 -6.33 7.59
N LYS A 51 4.06 -7.42 7.25
CA LYS A 51 4.61 -8.60 6.57
C LYS A 51 5.14 -8.31 5.16
N ASP A 52 4.52 -7.40 4.41
CA ASP A 52 4.97 -7.00 3.07
C ASP A 52 6.21 -6.10 3.12
N ILE A 53 6.45 -5.43 4.25
CA ILE A 53 7.64 -4.61 4.52
C ILE A 53 8.79 -5.50 5.01
N LEU A 54 8.51 -6.44 5.91
CA LEU A 54 9.47 -7.38 6.51
C LEU A 54 10.29 -8.17 5.47
N GLY A 55 9.72 -8.47 4.30
CA GLY A 55 10.42 -9.17 3.21
C GLY A 55 11.11 -8.27 2.17
N LYS A 56 10.80 -6.96 2.14
CA LYS A 56 11.40 -6.01 1.18
C LYS A 56 12.64 -5.32 1.71
N VAL A 57 12.78 -5.22 3.03
CA VAL A 57 13.98 -4.69 3.68
C VAL A 57 14.89 -5.87 4.07
N THR A 58 15.46 -6.51 3.06
CA THR A 58 16.58 -7.42 3.27
C THR A 58 17.84 -6.58 3.44
N ALA A 59 18.50 -6.72 4.60
CA ALA A 59 19.83 -6.16 4.77
C ALA A 59 20.74 -6.74 3.68
N LYS A 60 21.52 -5.86 3.01
CA LYS A 60 22.46 -6.28 1.95
C LYS A 60 23.50 -7.27 2.47
N GLU A 61 23.72 -7.32 3.78
CA GLU A 61 24.64 -8.23 4.45
C GLU A 61 23.92 -8.99 5.56
N PRO A 62 24.30 -10.25 5.85
CA PRO A 62 23.75 -11.01 6.95
C PRO A 62 24.03 -10.29 8.28
N ILE A 63 22.97 -9.75 8.86
CA ILE A 63 23.03 -9.06 10.15
C ILE A 63 23.25 -10.08 11.26
N ASN A 64 24.39 -9.98 11.96
CA ASN A 64 24.60 -10.69 13.21
C ASN A 64 24.10 -9.82 14.37
N SER A 65 22.91 -10.14 14.88
CA SER A 65 22.23 -9.37 15.94
C SER A 65 23.06 -9.22 17.21
N VAL A 66 23.86 -10.24 17.56
CA VAL A 66 24.75 -10.21 18.74
C VAL A 66 25.89 -9.22 18.55
N LYS A 67 26.46 -9.13 17.34
CA LYS A 67 27.52 -8.15 17.05
C LYS A 67 26.98 -6.73 17.03
N LEU A 68 25.78 -6.50 16.48
CA LEU A 68 25.15 -5.18 16.49
C LEU A 68 24.83 -4.71 17.92
N GLN A 69 24.27 -5.59 18.75
CA GLN A 69 23.99 -5.27 20.15
C GLN A 69 25.26 -4.87 20.91
N LYS A 70 26.36 -5.62 20.72
CA LYS A 70 27.66 -5.29 21.33
C LYS A 70 28.24 -3.97 20.84
N LYS A 71 28.03 -3.60 19.57
CA LYS A 71 28.46 -2.29 19.03
C LYS A 71 27.69 -1.14 19.67
N ILE A 72 26.37 -1.28 19.81
CA ILE A 72 25.50 -0.30 20.49
C ILE A 72 25.93 -0.12 21.95
N GLU A 73 26.14 -1.23 22.67
CA GLU A 73 26.58 -1.20 24.08
C GLU A 73 27.95 -0.54 24.25
N ARG A 74 28.80 -0.58 23.22
CA ARG A 74 30.12 0.05 23.21
C ARG A 74 30.13 1.48 22.65
N GLY A 75 28.97 1.99 22.22
CA GLY A 75 28.86 3.31 21.58
C GLY A 75 29.55 3.40 20.22
N GLU A 76 29.77 2.26 19.55
CA GLU A 76 30.35 2.20 18.21
C GLU A 76 29.27 2.51 17.16
N ASN A 77 29.60 3.29 16.13
CA ASN A 77 28.66 3.60 15.04
C ASN A 77 28.28 2.32 14.27
N ILE A 78 26.98 2.21 13.96
CA ILE A 78 26.35 1.08 13.25
C ILE A 78 26.33 1.34 11.75
#